data_AF-A0A1G0CMD8-F1
#
_entry.id   AF-A0A1G0CMD8-F1
#
_cell.length_a   1.000
_cell.length_b   1.000
_cell.length_c   1.000
_cell.angle_alpha   90.00
_cell.angle_beta   90.00
_cell.angle_gamma   90.00
#
_symmetry.space_group_name_H-M   'P 1'
#
loop_
_entity.id
_entity.type
_entity.pdbx_description
1 polymer ?
#
loop_
_entity_poly.entity_id
_entity_poly.type
_entity_poly.pdbx_seq_one_letter_code
_entity_poly.pdbx_strand_id
1 'polypeptide(L)'
;MKILFLTIGLLALVACGSNETCKDCDKKKDKDTVVVVDDLESAMKRDTITTPSKDQKENHEKIVKKFGEQWDFCTCIVANDSITDAFEKKLTPKQEEKLMARWDYVDKKCKELTTFDNTTPEERAKHEKRVMKCLKENGLKK
;
A
#
# COMPACT_ATOMS: atom_id res chain seq x y z
N MET A 1 13.14 -45.54 -21.29
CA MET A 1 12.17 -46.65 -21.14
C MET A 1 11.53 -46.50 -19.77
N LYS A 2 10.20 -46.25 -19.71
CA LYS A 2 9.19 -47.21 -19.24
C LYS A 2 9.38 -47.51 -17.74
N ILE A 3 8.55 -47.06 -16.80
CA ILE A 3 7.10 -47.31 -16.59
C ILE A 3 6.70 -46.41 -15.39
N LEU A 4 5.73 -45.49 -15.53
CA LEU A 4 4.27 -45.62 -15.28
C LEU A 4 3.89 -46.07 -13.85
N PHE A 5 3.06 -45.29 -13.16
CA PHE A 5 1.88 -45.65 -12.35
C PHE A 5 1.62 -44.49 -11.35
N LEU A 6 0.72 -43.55 -11.65
CA LEU A 6 -0.71 -43.57 -11.31
C LEU A 6 -0.98 -43.80 -9.81
N THR A 7 -1.17 -42.70 -9.07
CA THR A 7 -2.12 -42.64 -7.96
C THR A 7 -2.96 -41.37 -8.08
N ILE A 8 -4.22 -41.58 -8.44
CA ILE A 8 -5.33 -40.64 -8.41
C ILE A 8 -6.01 -40.77 -7.05
N GLY A 9 -6.46 -39.65 -6.47
CA GLY A 9 -7.42 -39.59 -5.37
C GLY A 9 -6.99 -38.55 -4.32
N LEU A 10 -7.82 -37.66 -3.81
CA LEU A 10 -9.26 -37.44 -3.92
C LEU A 10 -9.53 -36.04 -3.35
N LEU A 11 -10.59 -35.40 -3.85
CA LEU A 11 -11.17 -34.13 -3.42
C LEU A 11 -11.28 -33.94 -1.89
N ALA A 12 -11.13 -32.69 -1.43
CA ALA A 12 -12.12 -32.06 -0.54
C ALA A 12 -12.01 -30.53 -0.59
N LEU A 13 -13.07 -29.92 -1.11
CA LEU A 13 -13.40 -28.50 -1.00
C LEU A 13 -13.59 -28.16 0.48
N VAL A 14 -12.79 -27.24 1.02
CA VAL A 14 -13.18 -26.50 2.22
C VAL A 14 -13.90 -25.25 1.74
N ALA A 15 -15.18 -25.42 1.42
CA ALA A 15 -16.13 -24.32 1.37
C ALA A 15 -16.37 -23.89 2.82
N CYS A 16 -15.95 -22.67 3.17
CA CYS A 16 -16.30 -22.06 4.43
C CYS A 16 -17.78 -21.66 4.36
N GLY A 17 -18.65 -22.57 4.80
CA GLY A 17 -20.03 -22.28 5.13
C GLY A 17 -20.12 -21.72 6.53
N SER A 18 -20.49 -20.46 6.66
CA SER A 18 -21.18 -19.95 7.84
C SER A 18 -22.36 -19.13 7.34
N ASN A 19 -23.46 -19.85 7.14
CA ASN A 19 -24.79 -19.32 6.93
C ASN A 19 -25.37 -19.00 8.30
N GLU A 20 -25.05 -17.81 8.81
CA GLU A 20 -25.73 -17.23 9.98
C GLU A 20 -26.74 -16.22 9.45
N THR A 21 -28.01 -16.62 9.44
CA THR A 21 -29.14 -15.77 9.06
C THR A 21 -29.22 -14.55 9.98
N CYS A 22 -28.99 -13.34 9.46
CA CYS A 22 -29.31 -12.10 10.16
C CYS A 22 -30.84 -11.96 10.30
N LYS A 23 -31.38 -12.45 11.41
CA LYS A 23 -32.70 -12.07 11.93
C LYS A 23 -32.55 -10.85 12.85
N ASP A 24 -32.28 -9.69 12.28
CA ASP A 24 -32.83 -8.40 12.76
C ASP A 24 -32.41 -7.27 11.83
N CYS A 25 -33.15 -7.12 10.74
CA CYS A 25 -33.09 -5.96 9.87
C CYS A 25 -34.49 -5.33 9.85
N ASP A 26 -34.89 -4.61 10.90
CA ASP A 26 -35.70 -3.39 10.73
C ASP A 26 -35.97 -2.58 12.02
N LYS A 27 -35.52 -1.31 11.95
CA LYS A 27 -36.14 -0.07 12.44
C LYS A 27 -36.34 0.16 13.96
N LYS A 28 -35.64 1.18 14.46
CA LYS A 28 -36.29 2.40 14.99
C LYS A 28 -35.58 3.67 14.54
N LYS A 29 -36.44 4.62 14.15
CA LYS A 29 -36.20 5.97 13.65
C LYS A 29 -35.76 6.97 14.74
N ASP A 30 -35.04 7.98 14.26
CA ASP A 30 -34.94 9.39 14.70
C ASP A 30 -34.37 9.70 16.09
N LYS A 31 -33.13 10.21 16.12
CA LYS A 31 -32.89 11.64 16.38
C LYS A 31 -31.72 12.14 15.55
N ASP A 32 -32.08 12.93 14.55
CA ASP A 32 -31.22 13.85 13.83
C ASP A 32 -30.50 14.77 14.82
N THR A 33 -29.19 14.57 14.98
CA THR A 33 -28.31 15.64 15.42
C THR A 33 -27.42 15.95 14.25
N VAL A 34 -27.85 16.89 13.42
CA VAL A 34 -26.96 17.66 12.56
C VAL A 34 -25.97 18.37 13.48
N VAL A 35 -24.84 17.71 13.77
CA VAL A 35 -23.66 18.44 14.22
C VAL A 35 -23.13 19.12 12.98
N VAL A 36 -23.42 20.41 12.94
CA VAL A 36 -22.96 21.39 11.96
C VAL A 36 -21.52 21.09 11.56
N VAL A 37 -21.38 20.77 10.28
CA VAL A 37 -20.16 20.85 9.49
C VAL A 37 -19.65 22.28 9.51
N ASP A 38 -18.91 22.63 10.55
CA ASP A 38 -18.05 23.83 10.57
C ASP A 38 -16.84 23.56 11.46
N ASP A 39 -15.96 22.64 11.05
CA ASP A 39 -14.51 22.77 11.31
C ASP A 39 -13.61 21.76 10.57
N LEU A 40 -14.11 21.07 9.52
CA LEU A 40 -13.28 20.11 8.78
C LEU A 40 -12.25 20.81 7.87
N GLU A 41 -12.47 22.08 7.52
CA GLU A 41 -11.53 22.90 6.75
C GLU A 41 -10.33 23.38 7.62
N SER A 42 -10.52 23.46 8.95
CA SER A 42 -9.47 23.88 9.89
C SER A 42 -8.58 22.71 10.34
N ALA A 43 -9.07 21.47 10.21
CA ALA A 43 -8.24 20.26 10.34
C ALA A 43 -7.24 20.10 9.18
N MET A 44 -7.47 20.77 8.04
CA MET A 44 -6.63 20.70 6.83
C MET A 44 -5.50 21.75 6.80
N LYS A 45 -5.43 22.67 7.78
CA LYS A 45 -4.35 23.67 7.88
C LYS A 45 -3.19 23.28 8.80
N ARG A 46 -3.26 22.09 9.40
CA ARG A 46 -2.12 21.51 10.11
C ARG A 46 -1.79 20.16 9.49
N ASP A 47 -1.07 20.22 8.37
CA ASP A 47 0.11 19.36 8.26
C ASP A 47 0.98 19.71 9.46
N THR A 48 0.63 19.17 10.62
CA THR A 48 1.52 19.18 11.75
C THR A 48 2.69 18.37 11.21
N ILE A 49 3.79 19.06 10.92
CA ILE A 49 5.10 18.45 10.84
C ILE A 49 5.26 17.81 12.22
N THR A 50 4.77 16.58 12.36
CA THR A 50 5.02 15.76 13.53
C THR A 50 6.51 15.55 13.48
N THR A 51 7.23 16.23 14.37
CA THR A 51 8.66 16.03 14.53
C THR A 51 8.88 14.52 14.63
N PRO A 52 9.72 13.93 13.77
CA PRO A 52 9.90 12.48 13.78
C PRO A 52 10.28 12.04 15.19
N SER A 53 9.67 10.95 15.66
CA SER A 53 10.04 10.39 16.95
C SER A 53 11.54 10.06 16.96
N LYS A 54 12.15 9.98 18.14
CA LYS A 54 13.56 9.59 18.26
C LYS A 54 13.83 8.26 17.53
N ASP A 55 12.91 7.31 17.67
CA ASP A 55 12.98 5.99 17.02
C ASP A 55 12.90 6.09 15.49
N GLN A 56 12.07 7.00 14.95
CA GLN A 56 12.00 7.23 13.50
C GLN A 56 13.30 7.82 12.96
N LYS A 57 13.94 8.73 13.69
CA LYS A 57 15.24 9.30 13.30
C LYS A 57 16.36 8.26 13.34
N GLU A 58 16.45 7.49 14.42
CA GLU A 58 17.45 6.43 14.53
C GLU A 58 17.28 5.35 13.45
N ASN A 59 16.04 5.02 13.11
CA ASN A 59 15.76 4.05 12.04
C ASN A 59 16.08 4.64 10.66
N HIS A 60 15.77 5.91 10.40
CA HIS A 60 16.20 6.60 9.19
C HIS A 60 17.73 6.57 9.04
N GLU A 61 18.49 6.88 10.10
CA GLU A 61 19.96 6.84 10.08
C GLU A 61 20.50 5.42 9.78
N LYS A 62 19.91 4.37 10.38
CA LYS A 62 20.27 2.98 10.10
C LYS A 62 20.01 2.60 8.63
N ILE A 63 18.88 3.04 8.08
CA ILE A 63 18.51 2.81 6.69
C ILE A 63 19.49 3.53 5.75
N VAL A 64 19.76 4.81 5.99
CA VAL A 64 20.71 5.61 5.20
C VAL A 64 22.11 5.00 5.24
N LYS A 65 22.56 4.56 6.41
CA LYS A 65 23.87 3.90 6.56
C LYS A 65 23.97 2.60 5.74
N LYS A 66 22.88 1.84 5.59
CA LYS A 66 22.88 0.54 4.91
C LYS A 66 22.59 0.65 3.41
N PHE A 67 21.70 1.54 3.00
CA PHE A 67 21.16 1.61 1.64
C PHE A 67 21.50 2.92 0.91
N GLY A 68 22.13 3.88 1.60
CA GLY A 68 22.45 5.20 1.10
C GLY A 68 21.30 6.18 1.25
N GLU A 69 21.48 7.38 0.69
CA GLU A 69 20.45 8.43 0.67
C GLU A 69 19.11 7.91 0.15
N GLN A 70 18.06 8.14 0.93
CA GLN A 70 16.69 7.75 0.64
C GLN A 70 15.97 8.85 -0.12
N TRP A 71 15.13 8.46 -1.07
CA TRP A 71 14.28 9.38 -1.80
C TRP A 71 13.07 9.82 -0.96
N ASP A 72 12.51 10.97 -1.33
CA ASP A 72 11.27 11.42 -0.73
C ASP A 72 10.10 10.49 -1.09
N PHE A 73 9.04 10.63 -0.30
CA PHE A 73 7.83 9.83 -0.44
C PHE A 73 7.27 9.83 -1.87
N CYS A 74 7.12 11.01 -2.49
CA CYS A 74 6.40 11.09 -3.77
C CYS A 74 7.25 10.57 -4.93
N THR A 75 8.56 10.82 -4.91
CA THR A 75 9.52 10.21 -5.84
C THR A 75 9.43 8.69 -5.80
N CYS A 76 9.36 8.11 -4.60
CA CYS A 76 9.17 6.67 -4.42
C CYS A 76 7.85 6.16 -4.96
N ILE A 77 6.73 6.84 -4.69
CA ILE A 77 5.42 6.43 -5.19
C ILE A 77 5.38 6.45 -6.73
N VAL A 78 5.83 7.53 -7.36
CA VAL A 78 5.86 7.67 -8.81
C VAL A 78 6.77 6.63 -9.47
N ALA A 79 7.95 6.38 -8.89
CA ALA A 79 8.88 5.39 -9.43
C ALA A 79 8.32 3.96 -9.34
N ASN A 80 7.68 3.60 -8.22
CA ASN A 80 7.07 2.28 -8.04
C ASN A 80 5.84 2.11 -8.95
N ASP A 81 4.96 3.10 -9.05
CA ASP A 81 3.81 3.07 -9.97
C ASP A 81 4.26 2.87 -11.42
N SER A 82 5.28 3.61 -11.86
CA SER A 82 5.88 3.45 -13.19
C SER A 82 6.48 2.06 -13.43
N ILE A 83 7.02 1.40 -12.39
CA ILE A 83 7.54 0.02 -12.49
C ILE A 83 6.37 -0.95 -12.63
N THR A 84 5.32 -0.80 -11.82
CA THR A 84 4.10 -1.62 -11.91
C THR A 84 3.47 -1.51 -13.29
N ASP A 85 3.31 -0.30 -13.84
CA ASP A 85 2.81 -0.06 -15.20
C ASP A 85 3.66 -0.71 -16.29
N ALA A 86 4.97 -0.82 -16.05
CA ALA A 86 5.88 -1.47 -16.99
C ALA A 86 5.72 -2.99 -16.98
N PHE A 87 5.44 -3.60 -15.82
CA PHE A 87 5.17 -5.03 -15.70
C PHE A 87 3.82 -5.46 -16.29
N GLU A 88 2.84 -4.55 -16.38
CA GLU A 88 1.56 -4.82 -17.05
C GLU A 88 1.71 -4.98 -18.58
N LYS A 89 2.85 -4.59 -19.15
CA LYS A 89 3.13 -4.68 -20.59
C LYS A 89 3.74 -6.03 -20.96
N LYS A 90 3.62 -6.41 -22.24
CA LYS A 90 4.37 -7.55 -22.78
C LYS A 90 5.85 -7.18 -22.91
N LEU A 91 6.70 -7.76 -22.07
CA LEU A 91 8.14 -7.54 -22.05
C LEU A 91 8.88 -8.72 -22.71
N THR A 92 10.00 -8.40 -23.37
CA THR A 92 11.01 -9.41 -23.72
C THR A 92 11.83 -9.78 -22.49
N PRO A 93 12.50 -10.95 -22.45
CA PRO A 93 13.34 -11.33 -21.30
C PRO A 93 14.40 -10.29 -20.94
N LYS A 94 15.01 -9.64 -21.94
CA LYS A 94 16.00 -8.57 -21.72
C LYS A 94 15.39 -7.29 -21.12
N GLN A 95 14.13 -6.98 -21.47
CA GLN A 95 13.42 -5.83 -20.88
C GLN A 95 12.99 -6.13 -19.45
N GLU A 96 12.56 -7.36 -19.18
CA GLU A 96 12.22 -7.83 -17.84
C GLU A 96 13.45 -7.76 -16.91
N GLU A 97 14.61 -8.26 -17.35
CA GLU A 97 15.86 -8.16 -16.58
C GLU A 97 16.23 -6.70 -16.26
N LYS A 98 16.11 -5.81 -17.26
CA LYS A 98 16.34 -4.38 -17.05
C LYS A 98 15.34 -3.75 -16.08
N LEU A 99 14.08 -4.17 -16.13
CA LEU A 99 13.04 -3.68 -15.24
C LEU A 99 13.24 -4.16 -13.80
N MET A 100 13.63 -5.42 -13.61
CA MET A 100 14.02 -5.96 -12.30
C MET A 100 15.22 -5.22 -11.71
N ALA A 101 16.27 -4.97 -12.50
CA ALA A 101 17.42 -4.19 -12.03
C ALA A 101 17.03 -2.75 -11.63
N ARG A 102 16.08 -2.14 -12.35
CA ARG A 102 15.52 -0.84 -11.98
C ARG A 102 14.71 -0.93 -10.68
N TRP A 103 13.91 -1.98 -10.51
CA TRP A 103 13.13 -2.21 -9.30
C TRP A 103 14.05 -2.35 -8.07
N ASP A 104 15.13 -3.14 -8.16
CA ASP A 104 16.11 -3.28 -7.08
C ASP A 104 16.76 -1.94 -6.70
N TYR A 105 17.05 -1.09 -7.68
CA TYR A 105 17.60 0.23 -7.44
C TYR A 105 16.59 1.14 -6.71
N VAL A 106 15.32 1.13 -7.16
CA VAL A 106 14.25 1.90 -6.53
C VAL A 106 13.96 1.39 -5.11
N ASP A 107 13.92 0.07 -4.88
CA ASP A 107 13.73 -0.51 -3.54
C ASP A 107 14.81 -0.04 -2.56
N LYS A 108 16.09 0.00 -2.98
CA LYS A 108 17.19 0.52 -2.14
C LYS A 108 17.02 2.00 -1.80
N LYS A 109 16.50 2.80 -2.74
CA LYS A 109 16.25 4.24 -2.55
C LYS A 109 14.99 4.54 -1.75
N CYS A 110 14.05 3.61 -1.70
CA CYS A 110 12.75 3.76 -1.07
C CYS A 110 12.58 2.87 0.15
N LYS A 111 13.69 2.42 0.74
CA LYS A 111 13.67 1.43 1.81
C LYS A 111 13.00 1.96 3.07
N GLU A 112 13.11 3.27 3.30
CA GLU A 112 12.38 3.94 4.38
C GLU A 112 10.87 3.74 4.26
N LEU A 113 10.31 3.89 3.05
CA LEU A 113 8.88 3.72 2.79
C LEU A 113 8.38 2.30 3.08
N THR A 114 9.21 1.30 2.80
CA THR A 114 8.84 -0.12 2.94
C THR A 114 9.25 -0.72 4.29
N THR A 115 10.03 -0.02 5.10
CA THR A 115 10.47 -0.51 6.42
C THR A 115 9.46 -0.20 7.52
N PHE A 116 8.65 0.84 7.33
CA PHE A 116 7.63 1.25 8.29
C PHE A 116 6.24 0.82 7.84
N ASP A 117 5.66 -0.10 8.60
CA ASP A 117 4.29 -0.54 8.36
C ASP A 117 3.29 0.51 8.84
N ASN A 118 2.31 0.83 8.00
CA ASN A 118 1.11 1.55 8.41
C ASN A 118 0.16 0.51 9.02
N THR A 119 0.28 0.25 10.31
CA THR A 119 -0.37 -0.91 10.95
C THR A 119 -1.84 -0.66 11.25
N THR A 120 -2.21 0.56 11.63
CA THR A 120 -3.59 0.92 11.96
C THR A 120 -4.42 1.27 10.71
N PRO A 121 -5.75 1.10 10.74
CA PRO A 121 -6.63 1.57 9.66
C PRO A 121 -6.48 3.06 9.37
N GLU A 122 -6.34 3.90 10.41
CA GLU A 122 -6.15 5.35 10.25
C GLU A 122 -4.83 5.70 9.56
N GLU A 123 -3.74 5.04 9.92
CA GLU A 123 -2.43 5.21 9.28
C GLU A 123 -2.48 4.79 7.80
N ARG A 124 -3.12 3.66 7.49
CA ARG A 124 -3.30 3.19 6.11
C ARG A 124 -4.11 4.18 5.29
N ALA A 125 -5.24 4.65 5.81
CA ALA A 125 -6.06 5.65 5.13
C ALA A 125 -5.30 6.97 4.90
N LYS A 126 -4.45 7.39 5.85
CA LYS A 126 -3.58 8.57 5.68
C LYS A 126 -2.51 8.33 4.62
N HIS A 127 -1.89 7.15 4.61
CA HIS A 127 -0.93 6.76 3.58
C HIS A 127 -1.58 6.75 2.19
N GLU A 128 -2.72 6.09 2.02
CA GLU A 128 -3.48 6.03 0.77
C GLU A 128 -3.84 7.43 0.27
N LYS A 129 -4.33 8.33 1.15
CA LYS A 129 -4.60 9.73 0.78
C LYS A 129 -3.35 10.44 0.26
N ARG A 130 -2.19 10.21 0.88
CA ARG A 130 -0.90 10.79 0.44
C ARG A 130 -0.45 10.21 -0.91
N VAL A 131 -0.61 8.90 -1.12
CA VAL A 131 -0.34 8.23 -2.40
C VAL A 131 -1.21 8.84 -3.50
N MET A 132 -2.53 8.90 -3.29
CA MET A 132 -3.48 9.44 -4.26
C MET A 132 -3.21 10.91 -4.60
N LYS A 133 -2.82 11.71 -3.60
CA LYS A 133 -2.40 13.11 -3.81
C LYS A 133 -1.17 13.18 -4.72
N CYS A 134 -0.12 12.41 -4.40
CA CYS A 134 1.12 12.37 -5.18
C CYS A 134 0.87 11.96 -6.64
N LEU A 135 0.12 10.88 -6.87
CA LEU A 135 -0.20 10.43 -8.24
C LEU A 135 -1.03 11.47 -9.01
N LYS A 136 -2.01 12.11 -8.36
CA LYS A 136 -2.81 13.18 -8.96
C LYS A 136 -1.96 14.38 -9.38
N GLU A 137 -1.09 14.85 -8.50
CA GLU A 137 -0.24 16.02 -8.76
C GLU A 137 0.77 15.76 -9.88
N ASN A 138 1.16 14.51 -10.09
CA ASN A 138 2.04 14.08 -11.19
C ASN A 138 1.28 13.65 -12.46
N GLY A 139 -0.05 13.79 -12.50
CA GLY A 139 -0.87 13.45 -13.68
C GLY A 139 -1.04 11.95 -13.93
N LEU A 140 -0.73 11.10 -12.95
CA LEU A 140 -0.75 9.63 -13.03
C LEU A 140 -2.05 8.99 -12.51
N LYS A 141 -3.16 9.74 -12.52
CA LYS A 141 -4.44 9.22 -12.04
C LYS A 141 -4.92 8.06 -12.91
N LYS A 142 -4.92 6.86 -12.33
CA LYS A 142 -5.70 5.71 -12.80
C LYS A 142 -7.17 5.86 -12.39
#